data_AF-A0A8T7E4R0-F1
#
_entry.id   AF-A0A8T7E4R0-F1
#
_cell.length_a   1.000
_cell.length_b   1.000
_cell.length_c   1.000
_cell.angle_alpha   90.00
_cell.angle_beta   90.00
_cell.angle_gamma   90.00
#
_symmetry.space_group_name_H-M   'P 1'
#
loop_
_entity.id
_entity.type
_entity.pdbx_description
1 polymer ?
#
loop_
_entity_poly.entity_id
_entity_poly.type
_entity_poly.pdbx_seq_one_letter_code
_entity_poly.pdbx_strand_id
1 'polypeptide(L)' 'ADISIEAILQRQTDAHDSHLPVVILTHEVAGRAVVQAAAQIEQLAAVTGPITRIRLQGFA' A
#
# COMPACT_ATOMS: atom_id res chain seq x y z
N ALA A 1 5.83 5.78 13.80
CA ALA A 1 4.38 5.66 14.03
C ALA A 1 3.99 4.28 13.57
N ASP A 2 3.34 3.49 14.42
CA ASP A 2 2.99 2.13 14.06
C ASP A 2 1.75 2.14 13.16
N ILE A 3 1.86 1.46 12.02
CA ILE A 3 0.78 1.28 11.05
C ILE A 3 0.48 -0.21 11.02
N SER A 4 -0.66 -0.61 11.57
CA SER A 4 -1.09 -2.01 11.56
C SER A 4 -1.78 -2.34 10.24
N ILE A 5 -1.32 -3.40 9.58
CA ILE A 5 -1.95 -3.94 8.38
C ILE A 5 -3.17 -4.77 8.80
N GLU A 6 -4.33 -4.45 8.21
CA GLU A 6 -5.56 -5.22 8.37
C GLU A 6 -5.61 -6.36 7.37
N ALA A 7 -5.30 -6.07 6.10
CA ALA A 7 -5.27 -7.06 5.03
C ALA A 7 -4.23 -6.71 3.97
N ILE A 8 -3.76 -7.73 3.27
CA ILE A 8 -2.91 -7.61 2.10
C ILE A 8 -3.46 -8.50 0.99
N LEU A 9 -3.53 -7.96 -0.23
CA LEU A 9 -3.86 -8.69 -1.44
C LEU A 9 -2.70 -8.56 -2.42
N GLN A 10 -2.22 -9.70 -2.91
CA GLN A 10 -1.23 -9.77 -3.97
C GLN A 10 -1.86 -10.55 -5.12
N ARG A 11 -2.00 -9.94 -6.30
CA ARG A 11 -2.55 -10.64 -7.46
C ARG A 11 -1.42 -11.15 -8.34
N GLN A 12 -1.51 -12.42 -8.74
CA GLN A 12 -0.64 -12.94 -9.78
C GLN A 12 -0.94 -12.22 -11.09
N THR A 13 0.11 -11.71 -11.70
CA THR A 13 0.17 -11.30 -13.11
C THR A 13 0.66 -12.49 -13.94
N ASP A 14 0.64 -12.35 -15.27
CA ASP A 14 1.13 -13.40 -16.16
C ASP A 14 2.53 -13.85 -15.77
N ALA A 15 2.86 -15.13 -16.01
CA ALA A 15 4.08 -15.78 -15.52
C ALA A 15 5.42 -15.13 -15.93
N HIS A 16 5.38 -14.12 -16.81
CA HIS A 16 6.54 -13.38 -17.30
C HIS A 16 6.69 -11.98 -16.70
N ASP A 17 5.75 -11.52 -15.87
CA ASP A 17 5.83 -10.21 -15.24
C ASP A 17 6.60 -10.31 -13.91
N SER A 18 7.72 -9.59 -13.82
CA SER A 18 8.56 -9.57 -12.62
C SER A 18 7.98 -8.68 -11.51
N HIS A 19 6.85 -8.01 -11.75
CA HIS A 19 6.19 -7.14 -10.81
C HIS A 19 4.78 -7.65 -10.50
N LEU A 20 4.45 -7.62 -9.21
CA LEU A 20 3.15 -8.04 -8.70
C LEU A 20 2.45 -6.84 -8.08
N PRO A 21 1.19 -6.56 -8.44
CA PRO A 21 0.41 -5.54 -7.75
C PRO A 21 0.09 -5.99 -6.32
N VAL A 22 0.37 -5.10 -5.37
CA VAL A 22 0.08 -5.27 -3.94
C VAL A 22 -0.93 -4.22 -3.51
N VAL A 23 -2.01 -4.64 -2.86
CA VAL A 23 -3.00 -3.77 -2.21
C VAL A 23 -2.93 -4.01 -0.71
N ILE A 24 -2.77 -2.94 0.06
CA ILE A 24 -2.67 -2.99 1.51
C ILE A 24 -3.85 -2.20 2.10
N LEU A 25 -4.59 -2.84 3.00
CA LEU A 25 -5.57 -2.18 3.86
C LEU A 25 -4.97 -2.00 5.24
N THR A 26 -5.00 -0.78 5.76
CA THR A 26 -4.52 -0.46 7.11
C THR A 26 -5.69 -0.33 8.06
N HIS A 27 -5.47 -0.60 9.34
CA HIS A 27 -6.35 -0.11 10.39
C HIS A 27 -6.41 1.43 10.40
N GLU A 28 -7.33 1.99 11.17
CA GLU A 28 -7.40 3.44 11.35
C GLU A 28 -6.08 4.02 11.86
N VAL A 29 -5.56 4.99 11.12
CA VAL A 29 -4.28 5.63 11.43
C VAL A 29 -4.28 7.08 10.94
N ALA A 30 -3.44 7.91 11.56
CA ALA A 30 -3.26 9.29 11.16
C ALA A 30 -2.80 9.39 9.69
N GLY A 31 -3.48 10.19 8.88
CA GLY A 31 -3.17 10.32 7.45
C GLY A 31 -1.73 10.72 7.14
N ARG A 32 -1.10 11.52 8.03
CA ARG A 32 0.33 11.87 7.91
C ARG A 32 1.26 10.66 7.98
N ALA A 33 0.93 9.65 8.78
CA ALA A 33 1.72 8.43 8.91
C ALA A 33 1.64 7.61 7.62
N VAL A 34 0.45 7.52 7.01
CA VAL A 34 0.26 6.87 5.69
C VAL A 34 1.04 7.60 4.59
N VAL A 35 1.06 8.93 4.59
CA VAL A 35 1.86 9.73 3.65
C VAL A 35 3.35 9.41 3.80
N GLN A 36 3.86 9.41 5.03
CA GLN A 36 5.27 9.13 5.31
C GLN A 36 5.65 7.70 4.92
N ALA A 37 4.82 6.71 5.27
CA ALA A 37 5.05 5.32 4.93
C ALA A 37 5.00 5.08 3.42
N ALA A 38 4.06 5.70 2.70
CA ALA A 38 4.01 5.61 1.24
C ALA A 38 5.29 6.16 0.60
N ALA A 39 5.78 7.33 1.03
CA ALA A 39 7.02 7.90 0.53
C ALA A 39 8.24 6.99 0.81
N GLN A 40 8.27 6.31 1.96
CA GLN A 40 9.31 5.34 2.29
C GLN A 40 9.24 4.09 1.41
N ILE A 41 8.05 3.58 1.11
CA ILE A 41 7.85 2.41 0.25
C ILE A 41 8.22 2.74 -1.20
N GLU A 42 7.87 3.93 -1.69
CA GLU A 42 8.24 4.40 -3.04
C GLU A 42 9.75 4.53 -3.26
N GLN A 43 10.55 4.61 -2.19
CA GLN A 43 12.01 4.65 -2.25
C GLN A 43 12.65 3.25 -2.33
N LEU A 44 11.87 2.17 -2.18
CA LEU A 44 12.39 0.82 -2.28
C LEU A 44 12.72 0.47 -3.73
N ALA A 45 13.89 -0.12 -3.97
CA ALA A 45 14.35 -0.49 -5.31
C ALA A 45 13.40 -1.42 -6.08
N ALA A 46 12.56 -2.17 -5.37
CA ALA A 46 11.58 -3.10 -5.94
C ALA A 46 10.24 -2.42 -6.33
N VAL A 47 10.05 -1.15 -6.00
CA VAL A 47 8.81 -0.41 -6.26
C VAL A 47 9.03 0.51 -7.45
N THR A 48 8.43 0.17 -8.58
CA THR A 48 8.70 0.79 -9.89
C THR A 48 7.81 1.97 -10.23
N GLY A 49 6.90 2.37 -9.34
CA GLY A 49 5.97 3.47 -9.60
C GLY A 49 5.33 4.04 -8.33
N PRO A 50 4.56 5.13 -8.49
CA PRO A 50 3.91 5.81 -7.36
C PRO A 50 2.82 4.94 -6.74
N ILE A 51 2.62 5.11 -5.43
CA ILE A 51 1.56 4.43 -4.68
C ILE A 51 0.27 5.23 -4.78
N THR A 52 -0.76 4.60 -5.35
CA THR A 52 -2.12 5.11 -5.28
C THR A 52 -2.69 4.91 -3.88
N ARG A 53 -3.21 5.98 -3.27
CA ARG A 53 -3.78 5.95 -1.92
C ARG A 53 -5.26 6.32 -1.98
N ILE A 54 -6.10 5.47 -1.40
CA ILE A 54 -7.54 5.69 -1.30
C ILE A 54 -7.90 5.68 0.18
N ARG A 55 -8.55 6.74 0.66
CA ARG A 55 -9.06 6.78 2.03
C ARG A 55 -10.36 5.99 2.08
N LEU A 56 -10.36 4.88 2.80
CA LEU A 56 -11.58 4.18 3.14
C LEU A 56 -12.30 4.93 4.28
N GLN A 57 -13.62 5.08 4.15
CA GLN A 57 -14.50 5.57 5.22
C GLN A 57 -15.65 4.57 5.33
N GLY A 58 -16.03 4.22 6.55
CA GLY A 58 -17.23 3.42 6.78
C GLY A 58 -18.48 4.16 6.31
N PHE A 59 -19.50 3.42 5.90
CA PHE A 59 -20.83 3.98 5.71
C PHE A 59 -21.47 4.12 7.10
N ALA A 60 -21.86 5.34 7.47
CA ALA A 60 -22.58 5.64 8.70
C ALA A 60 -24.10 5.52 8.49
#